data_AF-A0A4Q4CJ89-F1
#
_entry.id   AF-A0A4Q4CJ89-F1
#
_cell.length_a   1.000
_cell.length_b   1.000
_cell.length_c   1.000
_cell.angle_alpha   90.00
_cell.angle_beta   90.00
_cell.angle_gamma   90.00
#
_symmetry.space_group_name_H-M   'P 1'
#
loop_
_entity.id
_entity.type
_entity.pdbx_description
1 polymer ?
#
loop_
_entity_poly.entity_id
_entity_poly.type
_entity_poly.pdbx_seq_one_letter_code
_entity_poly.pdbx_strand_id
1 'polypeptide(L)'
;MSTRYALDARPPLAVLLPSVAQHMGLMAVTLVFPLLIARAAGADAGTQAHYIALSMLAMGLATLAQAWGRRRIGSGFLLPAVFTAA
;
A
#
# COMPACT_ATOMS: atom_id res chain seq x y z
N MET A 1 23.87 -10.30 14.17
CA MET A 1 22.55 -10.90 14.47
C MET A 1 21.74 -10.91 13.18
N SER A 2 21.31 -12.06 12.69
CA SER A 2 20.45 -12.16 11.51
C SER A 2 19.00 -11.92 11.92
N THR A 3 18.53 -10.68 11.87
CA THR A 3 17.12 -10.29 12.13
C THR A 3 16.24 -10.58 10.90
N ARG A 4 16.16 -11.85 10.51
CA ARG A 4 15.22 -12.30 9.47
C ARG A 4 13.92 -12.74 10.13
N TYR A 5 12.84 -12.02 9.84
CA TYR A 5 11.50 -12.40 10.25
C TYR A 5 10.85 -13.25 9.14
N ALA A 6 10.33 -14.42 9.53
CA ALA A 6 9.49 -15.24 8.66
C ALA A 6 8.08 -14.62 8.51
N LEU A 7 7.28 -15.14 7.59
CA LEU A 7 5.92 -14.63 7.31
C LEU A 7 5.02 -14.60 8.56
N ASP A 8 5.02 -15.68 9.33
CA ASP A 8 4.19 -15.83 10.54
C ASP A 8 4.86 -15.27 11.82
N ALA A 9 6.00 -14.61 11.67
CA ALA A 9 6.72 -14.08 12.81
C ALA A 9 5.94 -12.95 13.48
N ARG A 10 6.04 -12.87 14.81
CA ARG A 10 5.43 -11.81 15.63
C ARG A 10 6.53 -10.92 16.22
N PRO A 11 7.10 -9.98 15.43
CA PRO A 11 8.14 -9.09 15.92
C PRO A 11 7.61 -8.16 17.02
N PRO A 12 8.49 -7.65 17.90
CA PRO A 12 8.10 -6.70 18.93
C PRO A 12 7.60 -5.38 18.30
N LEU A 13 6.69 -4.70 18.99
CA LEU A 13 6.07 -3.45 18.52
C LEU A 13 7.10 -2.36 18.17
N ALA A 14 8.22 -2.31 18.89
CA ALA A 14 9.30 -1.37 18.63
C ALA A 14 9.94 -1.52 17.24
N VAL A 15 9.85 -2.71 16.63
CA VAL A 15 10.30 -2.96 15.24
C VAL A 15 9.14 -2.82 14.27
N LEU A 16 7.95 -3.28 14.66
CA LEU A 16 6.78 -3.32 13.78
C LEU A 16 6.27 -1.91 13.44
N LEU A 17 6.17 -1.01 14.42
CA LEU A 17 5.69 0.37 14.20
C LEU A 17 6.52 1.17 13.20
N PRO A 18 7.87 1.30 13.34
CA PRO A 18 8.66 2.02 12.35
C PRO A 18 8.67 1.31 10.99
N SER A 19 8.59 -0.02 10.95
CA SER A 19 8.53 -0.77 9.68
C SER A 19 7.23 -0.49 8.92
N VAL A 20 6.09 -0.41 9.61
CA VAL A 20 4.80 -0.03 9.01
C VAL A 20 4.86 1.39 8.48
N ALA A 21 5.40 2.34 9.27
CA ALA A 21 5.55 3.73 8.82
C ALA A 21 6.47 3.85 7.60
N GLN A 22 7.60 3.14 7.59
CA GLN A 22 8.51 3.08 6.45
C GLN A 22 7.82 2.51 5.21
N HIS A 23 7.08 1.41 5.37
CA HIS A 23 6.35 0.77 4.29
C HIS A 23 5.29 1.72 3.71
N MET A 24 4.50 2.38 4.56
CA MET A 24 3.52 3.38 4.11
C MET A 24 4.16 4.53 3.34
N GLY A 25 5.32 5.04 3.81
CA GLY A 25 6.08 6.08 3.12
C GLY A 25 6.57 5.63 1.73
N LEU A 26 7.08 4.39 1.63
CA LEU A 26 7.51 3.83 0.35
C LEU A 26 6.33 3.69 -0.63
N MET A 27 5.18 3.24 -0.14
CA MET A 27 3.96 3.06 -0.93
C MET A 27 3.37 4.38 -1.43
N ALA A 28 3.51 5.46 -0.67
CA ALA A 28 3.00 6.78 -1.03
C ALA A 28 3.57 7.30 -2.35
N VAL A 29 4.78 6.87 -2.74
CA VAL A 29 5.40 7.25 -4.03
C VAL A 29 4.52 6.84 -5.22
N THR A 30 3.78 5.75 -5.09
CA THR A 30 2.92 5.24 -6.18
C THR A 30 1.66 6.10 -6.40
N LEU A 31 1.28 6.95 -5.43
CA LEU A 31 0.16 7.90 -5.56
C LEU A 31 0.41 9.00 -6.58
N VAL A 32 1.65 9.16 -7.06
CA VAL A 32 1.98 10.04 -8.18
C VAL A 32 1.17 9.67 -9.43
N PHE A 33 0.94 8.39 -9.71
CA PHE A 33 0.15 7.97 -10.88
C PHE A 33 -1.32 8.41 -10.80
N PRO A 34 -2.07 8.13 -9.72
CA PRO A 34 -3.41 8.69 -9.53
C PRO A 34 -3.44 10.22 -9.64
N LEU A 35 -2.48 10.92 -9.04
CA LEU A 35 -2.42 12.38 -9.15
C LEU A 35 -2.24 12.83 -10.61
N LEU A 36 -1.34 12.21 -11.37
CA LEU A 36 -1.11 12.52 -12.78
C LEU A 36 -2.35 12.24 -13.62
N ILE A 37 -3.06 11.14 -13.37
CA ILE A 37 -4.31 10.80 -14.07
C ILE A 37 -5.39 11.86 -13.79
N ALA A 38 -5.59 12.25 -12.54
CA ALA A 38 -6.58 13.27 -12.19
C ALA A 38 -6.24 14.64 -12.81
N ARG A 39 -4.96 15.00 -12.85
CA ARG A 39 -4.49 16.23 -13.53
C ARG A 39 -4.73 16.17 -15.03
N ALA A 40 -4.41 15.05 -15.67
CA ALA A 40 -4.64 14.84 -17.10
C ALA A 40 -6.14 14.86 -17.46
N ALA A 41 -7.00 14.41 -16.54
CA ALA A 41 -8.45 14.50 -16.67
C ALA A 41 -9.02 15.92 -16.44
N GLY A 42 -8.17 16.91 -16.12
CA GLY A 42 -8.61 18.27 -15.83
C GLY A 42 -9.36 18.43 -14.51
N ALA A 43 -9.21 17.49 -13.58
CA ALA A 43 -9.88 17.54 -12.28
C ALA A 43 -9.43 18.76 -11.47
N ASP A 44 -10.35 19.38 -10.73
CA ASP A 44 -10.03 20.45 -9.79
C ASP A 44 -9.31 19.92 -8.53
N ALA A 45 -8.80 20.82 -7.68
CA ALA A 45 -8.02 20.46 -6.50
C ALA A 45 -8.81 19.62 -5.47
N GLY A 46 -10.11 19.88 -5.29
CA GLY A 46 -10.97 19.14 -4.38
C GLY A 46 -11.20 17.71 -4.87
N THR A 47 -11.49 17.56 -6.17
CA THR A 47 -11.64 16.25 -6.82
C THR A 47 -10.34 15.45 -6.78
N GLN A 48 -9.18 16.08 -7.01
CA GLN A 48 -7.88 15.42 -6.89
C GLN A 48 -7.62 14.92 -5.47
N ALA A 49 -7.89 15.73 -4.44
CA ALA A 49 -7.70 15.33 -3.06
C ALA A 49 -8.58 14.13 -2.69
N HIS A 50 -9.85 14.14 -3.10
CA HIS A 50 -10.75 13.00 -2.93
C HIS A 50 -10.26 11.75 -3.66
N TYR A 51 -9.80 11.90 -4.91
CA TYR A 51 -9.31 10.77 -5.69
C TYR A 51 -8.06 10.13 -5.08
N ILE A 52 -7.12 10.95 -4.58
CA ILE A 52 -5.94 10.45 -3.86
C ILE A 52 -6.33 9.74 -2.57
N ALA A 53 -7.26 10.28 -1.79
CA ALA A 53 -7.74 9.63 -0.56
C ALA A 53 -8.39 8.26 -0.84
N LEU A 54 -9.23 8.17 -1.88
CA LEU A 54 -9.81 6.90 -2.33
C LEU A 54 -8.73 5.94 -2.84
N SER A 55 -7.73 6.45 -3.55
CA SER A 55 -6.60 5.65 -4.05
C SER A 55 -5.79 5.05 -2.89
N MET A 56 -5.53 5.81 -1.82
CA MET A 56 -4.88 5.30 -0.61
C MET A 56 -5.69 4.17 0.03
N LEU A 57 -7.01 4.34 0.14
CA LEU A 57 -7.90 3.33 0.71
C LEU A 57 -7.94 2.06 -0.15
N ALA A 58 -8.09 2.21 -1.47
CA ALA A 58 -8.09 1.09 -2.41
C ALA A 58 -6.76 0.32 -2.37
N MET A 59 -5.63 1.03 -2.33
CA MET A 59 -4.29 0.44 -2.21
C MET A 59 -4.14 -0.37 -0.92
N GLY A 60 -4.58 0.18 0.21
CA GLY A 60 -4.53 -0.50 1.51
C GLY A 60 -5.40 -1.76 1.51
N LEU A 61 -6.65 -1.66 1.05
CA LEU A 61 -7.57 -2.79 0.98
C LEU A 61 -7.06 -3.89 0.03
N ALA A 62 -6.52 -3.52 -1.12
CA ALA A 62 -5.93 -4.47 -2.06
C ALA A 62 -4.69 -5.16 -1.48
N THR A 63 -3.83 -4.43 -0.77
CA THR A 63 -2.66 -5.01 -0.09
C THR A 63 -3.07 -5.95 1.04
N LEU A 64 -4.10 -5.60 1.81
CA LEU A 64 -4.68 -6.50 2.83
C LEU A 64 -5.28 -7.76 2.20
N ALA A 65 -5.98 -7.61 1.07
CA ALA A 65 -6.51 -8.75 0.32
C ALA A 65 -5.37 -9.66 -0.21
N GLN A 66 -4.25 -9.09 -0.65
CA GLN A 66 -3.06 -9.85 -1.04
C GLN A 66 -2.45 -10.61 0.15
N ALA A 67 -2.35 -9.96 1.31
CA ALA A 67 -1.82 -10.56 2.54
C ALA A 67 -2.76 -11.64 3.13
N TRP A 68 -4.05 -11.61 2.81
CA TRP A 68 -5.04 -12.54 3.37
C TRP A 68 -4.80 -14.00 2.93
N GLY A 69 -4.45 -14.24 1.66
CA GLY A 69 -3.98 -15.55 1.16
C GLY A 69 -4.92 -16.75 1.33
N ARG A 70 -6.21 -16.52 1.57
CA ARG A 70 -7.20 -17.57 1.90
C ARG A 70 -8.26 -17.64 0.81
N ARG A 71 -8.73 -18.85 0.51
CA ARG A 71 -9.80 -19.12 -0.49
C ARG A 71 -9.48 -18.57 -1.89
N ARG A 72 -8.22 -18.67 -2.34
CA ARG A 72 -7.73 -18.19 -3.65
C ARG A 72 -7.72 -16.67 -3.83
N ILE A 73 -7.98 -15.89 -2.78
CA ILE A 73 -7.84 -14.43 -2.78
C ILE A 73 -6.49 -14.08 -2.15
N GLY A 74 -5.65 -13.38 -2.92
CA GLY A 74 -4.32 -12.95 -2.50
C GLY A 74 -3.27 -14.06 -2.49
N SER A 75 -2.01 -13.66 -2.30
CA SER A 75 -0.86 -14.56 -2.24
C SER A 75 -0.59 -15.14 -0.85
N GLY A 76 -1.09 -14.49 0.21
CA GLY A 76 -0.74 -14.80 1.60
C GLY A 76 0.57 -14.14 2.06
N PHE A 77 1.22 -13.37 1.18
CA PHE A 77 2.39 -12.57 1.50
C PHE A 77 2.03 -11.09 1.50
N LEU A 78 2.84 -10.27 2.18
CA LEU A 78 2.72 -8.81 2.17
C LEU A 78 3.19 -8.25 0.82
N LEU A 79 2.43 -8.55 -0.24
CA LEU A 79 2.63 -8.00 -1.58
C LEU A 79 1.91 -6.65 -1.67
N PRO A 80 2.64 -5.54 -1.81
CA PRO A 80 2.05 -4.22 -1.94
C PRO A 80 1.27 -4.10 -3.26
N ALA A 81 0.03 -3.63 -3.19
CA ALA A 81 -0.70 -3.19 -4.36
C ALA A 81 -0.22 -1.79 -4.78
N VAL A 82 0.12 -1.60 -6.05
CA VAL A 82 0.66 -0.32 -6.57
C VAL A 82 -0.15 0.16 -7.75
N PHE A 83 -0.15 1.47 -8.00
CA PHE A 83 -0.78 2.08 -9.19
C PHE A 83 0.16 2.16 -10.40
N THR A 84 1.38 1.65 -10.26
CA THR A 84 2.38 1.57 -11.32
C THR A 84 2.35 0.18 -11.96
N ALA A 85 2.90 0.02 -13.16
CA ALA A 85 3.26 -1.32 -13.61
C ALA A 85 4.31 -1.90 -12.63
N ALA A 86 4.13 -3.16 -12.23
CA ALA A 86 5.01 -3.91 -11.35
C ALA A 86 5.86 -4.89 -12.15
#